data_AF-A0A7V1HZ69-F1
#
_entry.id   AF-A0A7V1HZ69-F1
#
_cell.length_a   1.000
_cell.length_b   1.000
_cell.length_c   1.000
_cell.angle_alpha   90.00
_cell.angle_beta   90.00
_cell.angle_gamma   90.00
#
_symmetry.space_group_name_H-M   'P 1'
#
loop_
_entity.id
_entity.type
_entity.pdbx_description
1 polymer ?
#
loop_
_entity_poly.entity_id
_entity_poly.type
_entity_poly.pdbx_seq_one_letter_code
_entity_poly.pdbx_strand_id
1 'polypeptide(L)'
;MDDFPYGSAGGDPSRRKFFLVSGWSSLGMLAAGSGAGFAKFFYPGVLYEPQTTFNAGKPGDYVAPTDPKSVVVDERFKKTQRVWIVRSFEGIYAMVAVCTHLGCTPNWFPGEQRFKCPCHGSNYNVEGEVVAGPAPLPLFRAKINITPDGSMIITTGLLGIRRAELQYIKHVAITSWTDQEKKEIKKKPFFISLKA
;
A
#
# COMPACT_ATOMS: atom_id res chain seq x y z
N MET A 1 -81.19 -40.11 -17.13
CA MET A 1 -80.45 -41.35 -17.39
C MET A 1 -79.80 -41.17 -18.74
N ASP A 2 -78.52 -40.80 -18.88
CA ASP A 2 -77.41 -41.03 -17.97
C ASP A 2 -76.31 -39.99 -18.22
N ASP A 3 -75.85 -39.37 -17.13
CA ASP A 3 -74.62 -38.60 -17.06
C ASP A 3 -73.43 -39.55 -17.28
N PHE A 4 -72.70 -39.38 -18.38
CA PHE A 4 -71.39 -40.04 -18.56
C PHE A 4 -70.28 -39.12 -18.04
N PRO A 5 -69.56 -39.52 -16.96
CA PRO A 5 -68.54 -38.68 -16.39
C PRO A 5 -67.28 -38.75 -17.26
N TYR A 6 -66.90 -37.64 -17.89
CA TYR A 6 -65.53 -37.47 -18.36
C TYR A 6 -64.66 -37.27 -17.12
N GLY A 7 -64.25 -38.38 -16.51
CA GLY A 7 -63.29 -38.37 -15.43
C GLY A 7 -62.02 -37.67 -15.88
N SER A 8 -61.71 -36.53 -15.25
CA SER A 8 -60.42 -35.87 -15.34
C SER A 8 -59.37 -36.79 -14.71
N ALA A 9 -58.91 -37.78 -15.48
CA ALA A 9 -57.84 -38.67 -15.06
C ALA A 9 -56.56 -37.84 -14.89
N GLY A 10 -56.09 -37.74 -13.65
CA GLY A 10 -54.84 -37.09 -13.26
C GLY A 10 -53.70 -37.53 -14.18
N GLY A 11 -53.03 -36.55 -14.75
CA GLY A 11 -52.17 -36.73 -15.92
C GLY A 11 -50.85 -37.43 -15.61
N ASP A 12 -50.75 -38.69 -16.05
CA ASP A 12 -49.45 -39.34 -16.23
C ASP A 12 -48.75 -38.71 -17.45
N PRO A 13 -47.48 -38.27 -17.32
CA PRO A 13 -46.76 -37.70 -18.44
C PRO A 13 -46.57 -38.77 -19.53
N SER A 14 -47.06 -38.49 -20.75
CA SER A 14 -46.82 -39.36 -21.91
C SER A 14 -45.32 -39.67 -22.05
N ARG A 15 -44.95 -40.89 -22.48
CA ARG A 15 -43.54 -41.32 -22.66
C ARG A 15 -42.71 -40.28 -23.44
N ARG A 16 -43.30 -39.65 -24.46
CA ARG A 16 -42.71 -38.55 -25.23
C ARG A 16 -42.36 -37.34 -24.36
N LYS A 17 -43.28 -36.88 -23.50
CA LYS A 17 -43.05 -35.78 -22.55
C LYS A 17 -41.99 -36.16 -21.53
N PHE A 18 -41.99 -37.40 -21.03
CA PHE A 18 -40.97 -37.88 -20.10
C PHE A 18 -39.56 -37.79 -20.68
N PHE A 19 -39.33 -38.33 -21.89
CA PHE A 19 -38.01 -38.28 -22.54
C PHE A 19 -37.59 -36.87 -22.97
N LEU A 20 -38.53 -36.02 -23.39
CA LEU A 20 -38.23 -34.63 -23.73
C LEU A 20 -37.82 -33.84 -22.49
N VAL A 21 -38.55 -33.96 -21.38
CA VAL A 21 -38.24 -33.25 -20.14
C VAL A 21 -36.91 -33.72 -19.56
N SER A 22 -36.65 -35.03 -19.52
CA SER A 22 -35.39 -35.56 -18.99
C SER A 22 -34.18 -35.16 -19.85
N GLY A 23 -34.31 -35.19 -21.18
CA GLY A 23 -33.25 -34.77 -22.10
C GLY A 23 -32.92 -33.28 -22.02
N TRP A 24 -33.93 -32.41 -21.97
CA TRP A 24 -33.70 -30.97 -21.81
C TRP A 24 -33.20 -30.61 -20.42
N SER A 25 -33.63 -31.35 -19.38
CA SER A 25 -33.12 -31.16 -18.02
C SER A 25 -31.62 -31.48 -17.91
N SER A 26 -31.18 -32.59 -18.50
CA SER A 26 -29.76 -32.97 -18.46
C SER A 26 -28.89 -31.99 -19.25
N LEU A 27 -29.35 -31.53 -20.42
CA LEU A 27 -28.66 -30.53 -21.21
C LEU A 27 -28.62 -29.16 -20.50
N GLY A 28 -29.71 -28.76 -19.87
CA GLY A 28 -29.77 -27.53 -19.08
C GLY A 28 -28.82 -27.55 -17.89
N MET A 29 -28.70 -28.69 -17.20
CA MET A 29 -27.78 -28.84 -16.07
C MET A 29 -26.31 -28.80 -16.52
N LEU A 30 -25.98 -29.42 -17.65
CA LEU A 30 -24.65 -29.33 -18.24
C LEU A 30 -24.33 -27.88 -18.65
N ALA A 31 -25.24 -27.21 -19.36
CA ALA A 31 -25.07 -25.83 -19.79
C ALA A 31 -24.89 -24.87 -18.60
N ALA A 32 -25.66 -25.06 -17.53
CA ALA A 32 -25.53 -24.28 -16.30
C ALA A 32 -24.17 -24.50 -15.61
N GLY A 33 -23.72 -25.75 -15.49
CA GLY A 33 -22.42 -26.08 -14.91
C GLY A 33 -21.25 -25.48 -15.71
N SER A 34 -21.26 -25.65 -17.04
CA SER A 34 -20.26 -25.06 -17.93
C SER A 34 -20.30 -23.54 -17.90
N GLY A 35 -21.50 -22.93 -17.87
CA GLY A 35 -21.68 -21.49 -17.75
C GLY A 35 -21.14 -20.93 -16.44
N ALA A 36 -21.37 -21.61 -15.32
CA ALA A 36 -20.83 -21.22 -14.02
C ALA A 36 -19.29 -21.32 -13.98
N GLY A 37 -18.72 -22.37 -14.56
CA GLY A 37 -17.26 -22.52 -14.70
C GLY A 37 -16.64 -21.42 -15.56
N PHE A 38 -17.26 -21.10 -16.70
CA PHE A 38 -16.84 -20.02 -17.59
C PHE A 38 -16.95 -18.66 -16.92
N ALA A 39 -18.06 -18.37 -16.23
CA ALA A 39 -18.20 -17.15 -15.46
C ALA A 39 -17.08 -17.04 -14.41
N LYS A 40 -16.84 -18.11 -13.65
CA LYS A 40 -15.79 -18.13 -12.61
C LYS A 40 -14.38 -17.91 -13.18
N PHE A 41 -14.11 -18.30 -14.42
CA PHE A 41 -12.84 -18.00 -15.08
C PHE A 41 -12.58 -16.49 -15.23
N PHE A 42 -13.62 -15.68 -15.48
CA PHE A 42 -13.51 -14.21 -15.57
C PHE A 42 -13.58 -13.49 -14.22
N TYR A 43 -13.90 -14.20 -13.14
CA TYR A 43 -13.80 -13.67 -11.78
C TYR A 43 -12.54 -14.25 -11.13
N PRO A 44 -11.35 -13.65 -11.41
CA PRO A 44 -10.12 -14.11 -10.79
C PRO A 44 -10.28 -14.01 -9.27
N GLY A 45 -9.96 -15.10 -8.58
CA GLY A 45 -9.87 -15.07 -7.12
C GLY A 45 -8.79 -14.06 -6.73
N VAL A 46 -9.12 -13.14 -5.81
CA VAL A 46 -8.11 -12.24 -5.24
C VAL A 46 -7.19 -13.10 -4.38
N LEU A 47 -5.99 -13.38 -4.89
CA LEU A 47 -4.94 -13.98 -4.08
C LEU A 47 -4.49 -12.92 -3.07
N TYR A 48 -4.70 -13.18 -1.78
CA TYR A 48 -4.20 -12.30 -0.73
C TYR A 48 -2.69 -12.49 -0.62
N GLU A 49 -1.94 -11.67 -1.34
CA GLU A 49 -0.50 -11.56 -1.14
C GLU A 49 -0.27 -11.02 0.28
N PRO A 50 0.51 -11.71 1.13
CA PRO A 50 0.89 -11.18 2.44
C PRO A 50 1.50 -9.79 2.28
N GLN A 51 1.27 -8.92 3.27
CA GLN A 51 1.76 -7.55 3.23
C GLN A 51 3.28 -7.57 3.03
N THR A 52 3.79 -6.86 2.02
CA THR A 52 5.23 -6.78 1.78
C THR A 52 5.89 -6.08 2.97
N THR A 53 6.67 -6.85 3.72
CA THR A 53 7.51 -6.36 4.80
C THR A 53 8.97 -6.57 4.46
N PHE A 54 9.81 -5.60 4.81
CA PHE A 54 11.25 -5.72 4.67
C PHE A 54 11.97 -5.06 5.84
N ASN A 55 13.16 -5.58 6.14
CA ASN A 55 14.02 -5.03 7.17
C ASN A 55 14.83 -3.86 6.61
N ALA A 56 14.70 -2.70 7.24
CA ALA A 56 15.38 -1.45 6.88
C ALA A 56 16.58 -1.15 7.79
N GLY A 57 17.08 -2.13 8.54
CA GLY A 57 18.22 -1.94 9.44
C GLY A 57 17.87 -1.17 10.71
N LYS A 58 18.89 -0.64 11.40
CA LYS A 58 18.68 0.10 12.65
C LYS A 58 18.40 1.58 12.36
N PRO A 59 17.63 2.26 13.20
CA PRO A 59 17.38 3.69 13.03
C PRO A 59 18.64 4.56 13.10
N GLY A 60 19.66 4.12 13.85
CA GLY A 60 20.95 4.81 13.96
C GLY A 60 21.82 4.74 12.70
N ASP A 61 21.52 3.85 11.76
CA ASP A 61 22.27 3.73 10.50
C ASP A 61 21.96 4.88 9.53
N TYR A 62 20.94 5.68 9.82
CA TYR A 62 20.50 6.79 9.00
C TYR A 62 21.08 8.11 9.54
N VAL A 63 21.90 8.75 8.72
CA VAL A 63 22.58 10.01 9.05
C VAL A 63 21.54 11.08 9.36
N ALA A 64 21.64 11.69 10.54
CA ALA A 64 20.80 12.80 10.93
C ALA A 64 21.15 14.06 10.10
N PRO A 65 20.14 14.83 9.66
CA PRO A 65 20.38 16.09 8.96
C PRO A 65 21.16 17.08 9.83
N THR A 66 22.06 17.85 9.21
CA THR A 66 22.84 18.91 9.87
C THR A 66 21.96 20.12 10.20
N ASP A 67 21.05 20.48 9.29
CA ASP A 67 20.14 21.61 9.47
C ASP A 67 18.78 21.13 10.00
N PRO A 68 18.18 21.80 11.01
CA PRO A 68 16.88 21.41 11.58
C PRO A 68 15.71 21.37 10.59
N LYS A 69 15.81 22.14 9.49
CA LYS A 69 14.77 22.22 8.44
C LYS A 69 15.03 21.30 7.24
N SER A 70 16.20 20.65 7.21
CA SER A 70 16.56 19.73 6.12
C SER A 70 16.20 18.30 6.49
N VAL A 71 15.98 17.47 5.47
CA VAL A 71 15.85 16.03 5.62
C VAL A 71 16.91 15.32 4.78
N VAL A 72 17.36 14.18 5.30
CA VAL A 72 18.23 13.25 4.56
C VAL A 72 17.36 12.11 4.07
N VAL A 73 17.41 11.83 2.78
CA VAL A 73 16.64 10.76 2.14
C VAL A 73 17.59 9.66 1.72
N ASP A 74 17.26 8.44 2.15
CA ASP A 74 17.95 7.23 1.75
C ASP A 74 17.24 6.56 0.57
N GLU A 75 17.97 6.35 -0.53
CA GLU A 75 17.45 5.73 -1.75
C GLU A 75 17.75 4.23 -1.87
N ARG A 76 18.35 3.57 -0.87
CA ARG A 76 18.72 2.14 -0.90
C ARG A 76 17.54 1.23 -1.29
N PHE A 77 16.33 1.56 -0.83
CA PHE A 77 15.12 0.75 -1.05
C PHE A 77 14.26 1.24 -2.23
N LYS A 78 14.70 2.28 -2.96
CA LYS A 78 13.94 2.87 -4.08
C LYS A 78 13.74 1.91 -5.24
N LYS A 79 14.78 1.13 -5.60
CA LYS A 79 14.72 0.18 -6.73
C LYS A 79 13.97 -1.11 -6.42
N THR A 80 14.13 -1.64 -5.20
CA THR A 80 13.59 -2.94 -4.81
C THR A 80 12.17 -2.84 -4.25
N GLN A 81 11.91 -1.86 -3.38
CA GLN A 81 10.65 -1.74 -2.64
C GLN A 81 9.85 -0.49 -3.01
N ARG A 82 10.41 0.42 -3.82
CA ARG A 82 9.82 1.73 -4.15
C ARG A 82 9.47 2.50 -2.87
N VAL A 83 10.39 2.52 -1.92
CA VAL A 83 10.28 3.23 -0.65
C VAL A 83 11.53 4.08 -0.42
N TRP A 84 11.32 5.26 0.13
CA TRP A 84 12.36 6.12 0.69
C TRP A 84 12.32 6.10 2.19
N ILE A 85 13.49 6.09 2.81
CA ILE A 85 13.60 6.34 4.26
C ILE A 85 14.04 7.77 4.42
N VAL A 86 13.22 8.56 5.11
CA VAL A 86 13.48 9.97 5.31
C VAL A 86 13.79 10.20 6.79
N ARG A 87 14.98 10.73 7.06
CA ARG A 87 15.42 11.14 8.40
C ARG A 87 15.26 12.66 8.50
N SER A 88 14.35 13.10 9.36
CA SER A 88 14.26 14.49 9.81
C SER A 88 14.95 14.63 11.18
N PHE A 89 15.07 15.87 11.66
CA PHE A 89 15.56 16.13 13.02
C PHE A 89 14.65 15.54 14.11
N GLU A 90 13.35 15.41 13.82
CA GLU A 90 12.35 14.91 14.76
C GLU A 90 12.21 13.38 14.77
N GLY A 91 12.58 12.70 13.67
CA GLY A 91 12.37 11.27 13.56
C GLY A 91 12.69 10.67 12.19
N ILE A 92 12.26 9.41 12.01
CA ILE A 92 12.35 8.70 10.72
C ILE A 92 10.94 8.35 10.28
N TYR A 93 10.68 8.52 8.99
CA TYR A 93 9.49 8.01 8.35
C TYR A 93 9.82 7.35 7.02
N ALA A 94 8.95 6.45 6.59
CA ALA A 94 9.07 5.73 5.34
C ALA A 94 8.03 6.28 4.35
N MET A 95 8.49 6.77 3.21
CA MET A 95 7.64 7.32 2.16
C MET A 95 7.58 6.35 0.98
N VAL A 96 6.38 6.08 0.48
CA VAL A 96 6.18 5.26 -0.71
C VAL A 96 6.53 6.10 -1.93
N ALA A 97 7.56 5.68 -2.68
CA ALA A 97 8.06 6.33 -3.88
C ALA A 97 7.20 6.00 -5.11
N VAL A 98 5.89 6.15 -4.99
CA VAL A 98 4.93 5.91 -6.07
C VAL A 98 4.09 7.17 -6.26
N CYS A 99 4.26 7.79 -7.42
CA CYS A 99 3.53 8.98 -7.80
C CYS A 99 2.04 8.67 -7.91
N THR A 100 1.23 9.46 -7.22
CA THR A 100 -0.23 9.36 -7.17
C THR A 100 -0.95 9.76 -8.46
N HIS A 101 -0.22 10.21 -9.48
CA HIS A 101 -0.77 10.48 -10.82
C HIS A 101 -0.99 9.17 -11.59
N LEU A 102 0.09 8.47 -11.96
CA LEU A 102 0.07 7.26 -12.78
C LEU A 102 1.05 6.16 -12.29
N GLY A 103 1.62 6.31 -11.09
CA GLY A 103 2.47 5.27 -10.49
C GLY A 103 3.95 5.31 -10.87
N CYS A 104 4.43 6.38 -11.52
CA CYS A 104 5.87 6.59 -11.73
C CYS A 104 6.64 6.71 -10.41
N THR A 105 7.92 6.34 -10.38
CA THR A 105 8.78 6.56 -9.21
C THR A 105 9.37 7.97 -9.28
N PRO A 106 9.03 8.92 -8.39
CA PRO A 106 9.67 10.24 -8.40
C PRO A 106 11.15 10.14 -8.00
N ASN A 107 11.90 11.23 -8.14
CA ASN A 107 13.30 11.34 -7.72
C ASN A 107 13.42 12.36 -6.58
N TRP A 108 14.33 12.11 -5.64
CA TRP A 108 14.68 13.08 -4.60
C TRP A 108 15.71 14.09 -5.11
N PHE A 109 15.47 15.37 -4.86
CA PHE A 109 16.38 16.46 -5.18
C PHE A 109 16.85 17.14 -3.89
N PRO A 110 18.04 16.82 -3.36
CA PRO A 110 18.48 17.31 -2.05
C PRO A 110 18.69 18.82 -2.00
N GLY A 111 19.07 19.46 -3.12
CA GLY A 111 19.24 20.92 -3.17
C GLY A 111 17.94 21.71 -3.03
N GLU A 112 16.82 21.13 -3.45
CA GLU A 112 15.49 21.78 -3.36
C GLU A 112 14.63 21.21 -2.23
N GLN A 113 15.09 20.14 -1.57
CA GLN A 113 14.34 19.39 -0.56
C GLN A 113 12.95 18.98 -1.05
N ARG A 114 12.89 18.43 -2.27
CA ARG A 114 11.63 18.07 -2.94
C ARG A 114 11.74 16.75 -3.70
N PHE A 115 10.60 16.06 -3.81
CA PHE A 115 10.46 14.91 -4.68
C PHE A 115 9.82 15.34 -6.00
N LYS A 116 10.51 15.11 -7.13
CA LYS A 116 9.98 15.46 -8.46
C LYS A 116 9.80 14.23 -9.32
N CYS A 117 8.61 14.10 -9.90
CA CYS A 117 8.26 13.02 -10.81
C CYS A 117 8.77 13.35 -12.22
N PRO A 118 9.63 12.51 -12.84
CA PRO A 118 10.17 12.77 -14.17
C PRO A 118 9.13 12.59 -15.29
N CYS A 119 7.98 11.97 -15.02
CA CYS A 119 7.00 11.66 -16.05
C CYS A 119 6.19 12.89 -16.50
N HIS A 120 5.61 13.63 -15.55
CA HIS A 120 4.72 14.77 -15.84
C HIS A 120 4.94 15.97 -14.89
N GLY A 121 6.07 15.99 -14.16
CA GLY A 121 6.46 17.14 -13.35
C GLY A 121 5.74 17.30 -12.01
N SER A 122 5.04 16.27 -11.50
CA SER A 122 4.49 16.30 -10.15
C SER A 122 5.58 16.56 -9.11
N ASN A 123 5.40 17.56 -8.27
CA ASN A 123 6.35 18.02 -7.28
C ASN A 123 5.74 17.85 -5.88
N TYR A 124 6.49 17.23 -4.98
CA TYR A 124 6.08 16.98 -3.61
C TYR A 124 7.08 17.58 -2.62
N ASN A 125 6.58 18.10 -1.50
CA ASN A 125 7.42 18.55 -0.38
C ASN A 125 8.00 17.35 0.40
N VAL A 126 8.82 17.63 1.40
CA VAL A 126 9.46 16.57 2.23
C VAL A 126 8.43 15.74 2.98
N GLU A 127 7.28 16.33 3.33
CA GLU A 127 6.17 15.65 3.98
C GLU A 127 5.39 14.72 3.05
N GLY A 128 5.51 14.90 1.74
CA GLY A 128 4.84 14.15 0.67
C GLY A 128 3.60 14.84 0.09
N GLU A 129 3.29 16.06 0.51
CA GLU A 129 2.19 16.86 -0.01
C GLU A 129 2.50 17.39 -1.41
N VAL A 130 1.45 17.52 -2.23
CA VAL A 130 1.57 18.01 -3.60
C VAL A 130 1.81 19.52 -3.58
N VAL A 131 2.94 19.96 -4.11
CA VAL A 131 3.27 21.38 -4.26
C VAL A 131 2.89 21.87 -5.66
N ALA A 132 3.10 21.04 -6.68
CA ALA A 132 2.79 21.38 -8.07
C ALA A 132 2.59 20.13 -8.93
N GLY A 133 1.97 20.31 -10.10
CA GLY A 133 1.80 19.27 -11.12
C GLY A 133 0.45 18.54 -11.05
N PRO A 134 0.25 17.50 -11.87
CA PRO A 134 -1.06 16.87 -12.09
C PRO A 134 -1.45 15.84 -11.01
N ALA A 135 -0.63 15.65 -9.96
CA ALA A 135 -0.91 14.67 -8.93
C ALA A 135 -2.15 15.08 -8.09
N PRO A 136 -3.20 14.24 -8.01
CA PRO A 136 -4.42 14.59 -7.28
C PRO A 136 -4.29 14.40 -5.76
N LEU A 137 -3.31 13.61 -5.30
CA LEU A 137 -3.18 13.18 -3.91
C LEU A 137 -1.74 13.28 -3.43
N PRO A 138 -1.50 13.48 -2.12
CA PRO A 138 -0.16 13.42 -1.55
C PRO A 138 0.40 12.00 -1.60
N LEU A 139 1.72 11.87 -1.52
CA LEU A 139 2.41 10.58 -1.41
C LEU A 139 1.94 9.82 -0.16
N PHE A 140 2.05 8.50 -0.23
CA PHE A 140 1.68 7.66 0.89
C PHE A 140 2.87 7.41 1.82
N ARG A 141 2.56 7.16 3.09
CA ARG A 141 3.54 6.73 4.10
C ARG A 141 3.35 5.26 4.43
N ALA A 142 4.47 4.56 4.55
CA ALA A 142 4.49 3.16 4.97
C ALA A 142 4.63 3.06 6.50
N LYS A 143 3.99 2.05 7.09
CA LYS A 143 4.08 1.79 8.53
C LYS A 143 5.46 1.25 8.87
N ILE A 144 6.09 1.82 9.90
CA ILE A 144 7.33 1.32 10.49
C ILE A 144 6.98 0.63 11.81
N ASN A 145 7.47 -0.59 12.00
CA ASN A 145 7.45 -1.30 13.27
C ASN A 145 8.88 -1.54 13.74
N ILE A 146 9.16 -1.38 15.03
CA ILE A 146 10.48 -1.66 15.61
C ILE A 146 10.43 -3.03 16.26
N THR A 147 11.36 -3.90 15.86
CA THR A 147 11.54 -5.25 16.42
C THR A 147 12.29 -5.15 17.75
N PRO A 148 12.14 -6.10 18.70
CA PRO A 148 12.91 -6.11 19.95
C PRO A 148 14.44 -5.99 19.75
N ASP A 149 14.95 -6.45 18.63
CA ASP A 149 16.37 -6.36 18.24
C ASP A 149 16.83 -4.93 17.86
N GLY A 150 15.91 -3.96 17.88
CA GLY A 150 16.15 -2.56 17.52
C GLY A 150 16.18 -2.29 16.01
N SER A 151 15.80 -3.25 15.17
CA SER A 151 15.67 -3.09 13.73
C SER A 151 14.29 -2.58 13.31
N MET A 152 14.23 -1.82 12.23
CA MET A 152 12.99 -1.30 11.65
C MET A 152 12.48 -2.24 10.57
N ILE A 153 11.26 -2.71 10.73
CA ILE A 153 10.51 -3.44 9.70
C ILE A 153 9.48 -2.49 9.09
N ILE A 154 9.54 -2.33 7.78
CA ILE A 154 8.63 -1.46 7.03
C ILE A 154 7.58 -2.32 6.35
N THR A 155 6.31 -1.94 6.52
CA THR A 155 5.17 -2.60 5.91
C THR A 155 4.57 -1.72 4.82
N THR A 156 4.64 -2.20 3.57
CA THR A 156 4.18 -1.47 2.37
C THR A 156 2.88 -2.03 1.80
N GLY A 157 2.25 -3.01 2.47
CA GLY A 157 0.95 -3.51 2.06
C GLY A 157 -0.19 -2.50 2.28
N LEU A 158 -1.37 -2.78 1.73
CA LEU A 158 -2.54 -1.89 1.73
C LEU A 158 -3.00 -1.46 3.14
N LEU A 159 -2.77 -2.30 4.16
CA LEU A 159 -3.05 -1.97 5.57
C LEU A 159 -1.92 -1.14 6.23
N GLY A 160 -0.71 -1.20 5.68
CA GLY A 160 0.46 -0.46 6.13
C GLY A 160 0.61 0.92 5.47
N ILE A 161 -0.07 1.16 4.35
CA ILE A 161 -0.02 2.41 3.60
C ILE A 161 -1.12 3.36 4.08
N ARG A 162 -0.74 4.59 4.45
CA ARG A 162 -1.67 5.68 4.80
C ARG A 162 -1.38 6.93 3.98
N ARG A 163 -2.41 7.76 3.72
CA ARG A 163 -2.22 9.07 3.10
C ARG A 163 -1.36 9.96 4.00
N ALA A 164 -0.54 10.84 3.43
CA ALA A 164 0.34 11.75 4.18
C ALA A 164 -0.39 12.51 5.30
N GLU A 165 -1.64 12.92 5.06
CA GLU A 165 -2.47 13.67 6.00
C GLU A 165 -2.98 12.82 7.19
N LEU A 166 -3.20 11.51 6.99
CA LEU A 166 -3.70 10.59 8.01
C LEU A 166 -2.61 10.03 8.94
N GLN A 167 -1.37 10.49 8.76
CA GLN A 167 -0.26 10.28 9.69
C GLN A 167 0.36 11.59 10.18
N TYR A 168 -0.47 12.58 10.47
CA TYR A 168 -0.21 13.47 11.63
C TYR A 168 -0.29 12.70 12.98
N ILE A 169 0.07 11.41 12.97
CA ILE A 169 0.38 10.67 14.18
C ILE A 169 1.83 11.03 14.45
N LYS A 170 1.99 11.93 15.42
CA LYS A 170 3.20 12.36 16.12
C LYS A 170 4.16 11.24 16.58
N HIS A 171 4.01 9.99 16.16
CA HIS A 171 4.74 8.84 16.70
C HIS A 171 5.04 7.77 15.64
N VAL A 172 5.97 8.06 14.73
CA VAL A 172 7.20 7.24 14.64
C VAL A 172 8.33 8.17 15.07
N ALA A 173 8.19 8.66 16.30
CA ALA A 173 9.30 9.20 17.06
C ALA A 173 10.20 8.00 17.37
N ILE A 174 10.99 7.58 16.39
CA ILE A 174 12.32 7.07 16.71
C ILE A 174 13.02 8.30 17.24
N THR A 175 12.82 8.47 18.55
CA THR A 175 13.25 9.53 19.46
C THR A 175 12.09 10.23 20.18
N SER A 176 11.54 9.62 21.23
CA SER A 176 11.86 10.28 22.50
C SER A 176 13.32 9.95 22.75
N TRP A 177 14.24 10.76 22.21
CA TRP A 177 15.60 10.83 22.72
C TRP A 177 15.41 10.88 24.24
N THR A 178 16.05 9.98 24.98
CA THR A 178 16.07 10.16 26.43
C THR A 178 16.60 11.56 26.71
N ASP A 179 16.08 12.25 27.73
CA ASP A 179 16.51 13.63 28.03
C ASP A 179 18.04 13.77 28.20
N GLN A 180 18.74 12.65 28.40
CA GLN A 180 20.19 12.49 28.38
C GLN A 180 20.80 12.82 27.01
N GLU A 181 20.33 12.24 25.91
CA GLU A 181 20.90 12.46 24.56
C GLU A 181 20.62 13.88 24.04
N LYS A 182 19.45 14.45 24.36
CA LYS A 182 19.15 15.88 24.10
C LYS A 182 20.10 16.80 24.86
N LYS A 183 20.49 16.43 26.08
CA LYS A 183 21.48 17.16 26.89
C LYS A 183 22.89 16.99 26.33
N GLU A 184 23.26 15.83 25.80
CA GLU A 184 24.57 15.63 25.17
C GLU A 184 24.74 16.39 23.86
N ILE A 185 23.70 16.45 23.02
CA ILE A 185 23.71 17.24 21.78
C ILE A 185 23.77 18.74 22.10
N LYS A 186 23.07 19.21 23.15
CA LYS A 186 23.20 20.59 23.65
C LYS A 186 24.55 20.89 24.31
N LYS A 187 25.30 19.88 24.74
CA LYS A 187 26.61 20.00 25.42
C LYS A 187 27.81 19.99 24.50
N LYS A 188 27.65 19.82 23.19
CA LYS A 188 28.74 20.01 22.23
C LYS A 188 28.64 21.42 21.66
N PRO A 189 29.17 22.47 22.35
CA PRO A 189 29.47 23.69 21.66
C PRO A 189 30.49 23.34 20.58
N PHE A 190 30.15 23.77 19.38
CA PHE A 190 31.01 23.93 18.24
C PHE A 190 32.35 24.57 18.67
N PHE A 191 33.32 23.77 19.08
CA PHE A 191 34.71 24.18 19.22
C PHE A 191 35.43 23.83 17.93
N ILE A 192 35.32 24.71 16.94
CA ILE A 192 36.38 24.85 15.95
C ILE A 192 37.57 25.43 16.73
N SER A 193 38.44 24.55 17.21
CA SER A 193 39.81 24.93 17.59
C SER A 193 40.59 25.17 16.31
N LEU A 194 40.49 26.38 15.76
CA LEU A 194 41.57 26.92 14.94
C LEU A 194 42.78 27.08 15.87
N LYS A 195 43.73 26.17 15.76
CA LYS A 195 45.07 26.30 16.34
C LYS A 195 46.10 26.15 15.23
N ALA A 196 46.94 27.19 15.17
CA ALA A 196 48.18 27.39 14.43
C ALA A 196 48.05 27.59 12.92
#